data_AF-A0A645IV22-F1
#
_entry.id   AF-A0A645IV22-F1
#
_cell.length_a   1.000
_cell.length_b   1.000
_cell.length_c   1.000
_cell.angle_alpha   90.00
_cell.angle_beta   90.00
_cell.angle_gamma   90.00
#
_symmetry.space_group_name_H-M   'P 1'
#
loop_
_entity.id
_entity.type
_entity.pdbx_description
1 polymer ?
#
loop_
_entity_poly.entity_id
_entity_poly.type
_entity_poly.pdbx_seq_one_letter_code
_entity_poly.pdbx_strand_id
1 'polypeptide(L)'
;MRTSPLVKRVSAYLDEHLAEPVSLDELSRVVFLSKYHLERQFRKETGVSIYQMLLQKRMIRARDLVREGVAFTAVAQRCGFSEYSGFYKAFRNEYGLSPREYLRQL
;
A
#
# COMPACT_ATOMS: atom_id res chain seq x y z
N MET A 1 17.25 13.86 3.27
CA MET A 1 17.67 12.46 3.04
C MET A 1 17.62 12.17 1.54
N ARG A 2 18.70 11.67 0.92
CA ARG A 2 18.63 11.18 -0.46
C ARG A 2 18.09 9.75 -0.42
N THR A 3 16.86 9.56 -0.90
CA THR A 3 16.28 8.22 -1.09
C THR A 3 17.08 7.47 -2.17
N SER A 4 17.45 6.21 -1.91
CA SER A 4 18.26 5.43 -2.86
C SER A 4 17.52 5.16 -4.16
N PRO A 5 18.25 4.85 -5.26
CA PRO A 5 17.62 4.40 -6.50
C PRO A 5 16.74 3.16 -6.32
N LEU A 6 17.11 2.25 -5.41
CA LEU A 6 16.33 1.05 -5.11
C LEU A 6 14.96 1.42 -4.54
N VAL A 7 14.92 2.22 -3.48
CA VAL A 7 13.68 2.61 -2.81
C VAL A 7 12.79 3.43 -3.76
N LYS A 8 13.39 4.31 -4.58
CA LYS A 8 12.64 5.07 -5.60
C LYS A 8 11.98 4.15 -6.62
N ARG A 9 12.72 3.16 -7.14
CA ARG A 9 12.21 2.24 -8.17
C ARG A 9 11.13 1.31 -7.61
N VAL A 10 11.32 0.80 -6.39
CA VAL A 10 10.29 0.03 -5.69
C VAL A 10 9.05 0.89 -5.43
N SER A 11 9.20 2.10 -4.88
CA SER A 11 8.05 2.98 -4.63
C SER A 11 7.27 3.28 -5.91
N ALA A 12 7.96 3.63 -7.00
CA ALA A 12 7.32 3.89 -8.30
C ALA A 12 6.53 2.67 -8.79
N TYR A 13 7.11 1.47 -8.69
CA TYR A 13 6.41 0.24 -9.04
C TYR A 13 5.14 0.04 -8.18
N LEU A 14 5.22 0.28 -6.86
CA LEU A 14 4.06 0.17 -5.98
C LEU A 14 2.97 1.20 -6.30
N ASP A 15 3.35 2.41 -6.71
CA ASP A 15 2.41 3.47 -7.09
C ASP A 15 1.67 3.12 -8.38
N GLU A 16 2.37 2.54 -9.36
CA GLU A 16 1.79 2.08 -10.63
C GLU A 16 0.86 0.88 -10.46
N HIS A 17 1.18 -0.04 -9.54
CA HIS A 17 0.46 -1.31 -9.35
C HIS A 17 -0.36 -1.33 -8.05
N LEU A 18 -0.79 -0.16 -7.58
CA LEU A 18 -1.40 0.00 -6.26
C LEU A 18 -2.66 -0.87 -6.07
N ALA A 19 -3.48 -0.98 -7.12
CA ALA A 19 -4.73 -1.73 -7.15
C ALA A 19 -4.54 -3.22 -7.50
N GLU A 20 -3.32 -3.65 -7.82
CA GLU A 20 -3.02 -4.99 -8.32
C GLU A 20 -2.32 -5.83 -7.25
N PRO A 21 -2.39 -7.17 -7.31
CA PRO A 21 -1.51 -8.02 -6.53
C PRO A 21 -0.05 -7.72 -6.85
N VAL A 22 0.74 -7.41 -5.83
CA VAL A 22 2.17 -7.15 -5.98
C VAL A 22 2.94 -8.31 -5.36
N SER A 23 3.74 -9.00 -6.16
CA SER A 23 4.62 -10.06 -5.67
C SER A 23 6.07 -9.59 -5.52
N LEU A 24 6.74 -10.08 -4.47
CA LEU A 24 8.19 -9.85 -4.33
C LEU A 24 8.99 -10.50 -5.45
N ASP A 25 8.49 -11.60 -6.03
CA ASP A 25 9.15 -12.27 -7.15
C ASP A 25 9.10 -11.41 -8.43
N GLU A 26 8.01 -10.67 -8.72
CA GLU A 26 7.98 -9.71 -9.83
C GLU A 26 8.88 -8.50 -9.57
N LEU A 27 8.76 -7.89 -8.39
CA LEU A 27 9.61 -6.77 -7.98
C LEU A 27 11.10 -7.12 -8.05
N SER A 28 11.47 -8.35 -7.66
CA SER A 28 12.85 -8.85 -7.74
C SER A 28 13.42 -8.77 -9.15
N ARG A 29 12.60 -9.02 -10.18
CA ARG A 29 12.98 -8.95 -11.60
C ARG A 29 13.14 -7.49 -12.05
N VAL A 30 12.32 -6.58 -11.53
CA VAL A 30 12.35 -5.14 -11.86
C VAL A 30 13.62 -4.44 -11.36
N VAL A 31 14.16 -4.91 -10.22
CA VAL A 31 15.34 -4.32 -9.56
C VAL A 31 16.60 -5.18 -9.61
N PHE A 32 16.54 -6.36 -10.24
CA PHE A 32 17.66 -7.31 -10.39
C PHE A 32 18.28 -7.75 -9.05
N LEU A 33 17.46 -7.97 -8.02
CA LEU A 33 17.89 -8.45 -6.70
C LEU A 33 17.06 -9.66 -6.31
N SER A 34 17.62 -10.60 -5.55
CA SER A 34 16.80 -11.66 -4.94
C SER A 34 15.76 -11.06 -3.99
N LYS A 35 14.58 -11.68 -3.87
CA LYS A 35 13.51 -11.20 -2.99
C LYS A 35 13.95 -10.96 -1.55
N TYR A 36 14.84 -11.81 -1.02
CA TYR A 36 15.38 -11.66 0.34
C TYR A 36 16.33 -10.47 0.46
N HIS A 37 17.17 -10.24 -0.55
CA HIS A 37 18.07 -9.10 -0.53
C HIS A 37 17.30 -7.79 -0.71
N LEU A 38 16.34 -7.78 -1.64
CA LEU A 38 15.42 -6.67 -1.87
C LEU A 38 14.69 -6.27 -0.58
N GLU A 39 14.00 -7.21 0.07
CA GLU A 39 13.23 -6.95 1.28
C GLU A 39 14.11 -6.42 2.42
N ARG A 40 15.29 -7.04 2.63
CA ARG A 40 16.24 -6.60 3.67
C ARG A 40 16.77 -5.20 3.39
N GLN A 41 17.21 -4.93 2.17
CA GLN A 41 17.80 -3.64 1.82
C GLN A 41 16.75 -2.53 1.87
N PHE A 42 15.55 -2.78 1.31
CA PHE A 42 14.44 -1.84 1.37
C PHE A 42 14.06 -1.50 2.81
N ARG A 43 13.91 -2.51 3.68
CA ARG A 43 13.57 -2.29 5.09
C ARG A 43 14.70 -1.59 5.85
N LYS A 44 15.96 -1.90 5.56
CA LYS A 44 17.12 -1.21 6.15
C LYS A 44 17.10 0.29 5.86
N GLU A 45 16.65 0.68 4.67
CA GLU A 45 16.63 2.08 4.24
C GLU A 45 15.35 2.84 4.62
N THR A 46 14.19 2.17 4.59
CA THR A 46 12.88 2.80 4.81
C THR A 46 12.32 2.59 6.22
N GLY A 47 12.85 1.62 6.96
CA GLY A 47 12.33 1.19 8.26
C GLY A 47 11.12 0.26 8.19
N VAL A 48 10.53 0.03 7.01
CA VAL A 48 9.31 -0.77 6.82
C VAL A 48 9.48 -1.82 5.72
N SER A 49 8.66 -2.88 5.75
CA SER A 49 8.61 -3.84 4.66
C SER A 49 8.00 -3.24 3.40
N ILE A 50 8.26 -3.86 2.25
CA ILE A 50 7.63 -3.47 0.97
C ILE A 50 6.11 -3.60 1.08
N TYR A 51 5.63 -4.66 1.73
CA TYR A 51 4.20 -4.87 1.98
C TYR A 51 3.57 -3.78 2.86
N GLN A 52 4.26 -3.36 3.92
CA GLN A 52 3.81 -2.26 4.78
C GLN A 52 3.72 -0.94 4.00
N MET A 53 4.72 -0.63 3.18
CA MET A 53 4.70 0.54 2.31
C MET A 53 3.52 0.50 1.33
N LEU A 54 3.27 -0.66 0.70
CA LEU A 54 2.12 -0.85 -0.19
C LEU A 54 0.79 -0.63 0.54
N LEU A 55 0.62 -1.20 1.74
CA LEU A 55 -0.57 -0.99 2.55
C LEU A 55 -0.76 0.49 2.89
N GLN A 56 0.28 1.19 3.34
CA GLN A 56 0.21 2.62 3.64
C GLN A 56 -0.24 3.45 2.43
N LYS A 57 0.35 3.20 1.26
CA LYS A 57 -0.05 3.86 0.01
C LYS A 57 -1.51 3.57 -0.35
N ARG A 58 -1.93 2.31 -0.22
CA ARG A 58 -3.33 1.90 -0.42
C ARG A 58 -4.28 2.61 0.53
N MET A 59 -3.90 2.76 1.80
CA MET A 59 -4.72 3.46 2.79
C MET A 59 -4.84 4.95 2.49
N ILE A 60 -3.74 5.61 2.10
CA ILE A 60 -3.77 7.01 1.65
C ILE A 60 -4.77 7.17 0.49
N ARG A 61 -4.70 6.30 -0.53
CA ARG A 61 -5.66 6.34 -1.64
C ARG A 61 -7.09 6.05 -1.20
N ALA A 62 -7.27 5.08 -0.30
CA ALA A 62 -8.58 4.72 0.24
C ALA A 62 -9.22 5.89 0.99
N ARG A 63 -8.45 6.59 1.82
CA ARG A 63 -8.89 7.79 2.52
C ARG A 63 -9.40 8.82 1.53
N ASP A 64 -8.66 9.08 0.46
CA ASP A 64 -9.06 10.07 -0.54
C ASP A 64 -10.36 9.64 -1.26
N LEU A 65 -10.50 8.36 -1.63
CA LEU A 65 -11.74 7.83 -2.22
C LEU A 65 -12.95 7.88 -1.26
N VAL A 66 -12.72 7.65 0.04
CA VAL A 66 -13.77 7.79 1.07
C VAL A 66 -14.24 9.23 1.16
N ARG A 67 -13.32 10.20 1.11
CA ARG A 67 -13.64 11.64 1.08
C ARG A 67 -14.42 12.04 -0.18
N GLU A 68 -14.13 11.39 -1.30
CA GLU A 68 -14.87 11.55 -2.56
C GLU A 68 -16.28 10.89 -2.54
N GLY A 69 -16.68 10.25 -1.44
CA GLY A 69 -18.00 9.62 -1.30
C GLY A 69 -18.13 8.28 -2.04
N VAL A 70 -17.03 7.66 -2.44
CA VAL A 70 -17.04 6.36 -3.13
C VAL A 70 -17.53 5.27 -2.17
N ALA A 71 -18.39 4.38 -2.66
CA ALA A 71 -18.90 3.25 -1.89
C ALA A 71 -17.75 2.38 -1.35
N PHE A 72 -17.79 2.02 -0.05
CA PHE A 72 -16.64 1.38 0.61
C PHE A 72 -16.21 0.04 -0.01
N THR A 73 -17.14 -0.71 -0.62
CA THR A 73 -16.82 -1.92 -1.38
C THR A 73 -16.02 -1.59 -2.64
N ALA A 74 -16.37 -0.52 -3.35
CA ALA A 74 -15.60 -0.03 -4.48
C ALA A 74 -14.25 0.56 -4.06
N VAL A 75 -14.16 1.21 -2.89
CA VAL A 75 -12.88 1.66 -2.31
C VAL A 75 -11.94 0.48 -2.10
N ALA A 76 -12.42 -0.60 -1.47
CA ALA A 76 -11.63 -1.81 -1.23
C ALA A 76 -11.06 -2.37 -2.54
N GLN A 77 -11.91 -2.53 -3.56
CA GLN A 77 -11.51 -3.05 -4.88
C GLN A 77 -10.49 -2.12 -5.57
N ARG A 78 -10.73 -0.81 -5.59
CA ARG A 78 -9.82 0.18 -6.19
C ARG A 78 -8.47 0.30 -5.47
N CYS A 79 -8.38 -0.18 -4.23
CA CYS A 79 -7.14 -0.23 -3.46
C CYS A 79 -6.51 -1.63 -3.44
N GLY A 80 -6.96 -2.54 -4.31
CA GLY A 80 -6.36 -3.86 -4.49
C GLY A 80 -6.64 -4.86 -3.36
N PHE A 81 -7.78 -4.70 -2.66
CA PHE A 81 -8.28 -5.69 -1.72
C PHE A 81 -9.31 -6.58 -2.41
N SER A 82 -9.05 -7.90 -2.43
CA SER A 82 -9.99 -8.91 -2.93
C SER A 82 -11.25 -8.99 -2.08
N GLU A 83 -11.11 -8.82 -0.76
CA GLU A 83 -12.19 -8.89 0.21
C GLU A 83 -12.33 -7.61 1.02
N TYR A 84 -13.57 -7.20 1.28
CA TYR A 84 -13.88 -6.06 2.13
C TYR A 84 -13.39 -6.24 3.57
N SER A 85 -13.38 -7.48 4.07
CA SER A 85 -12.90 -7.83 5.42
C SER A 85 -11.43 -7.42 5.63
N GLY A 86 -10.58 -7.66 4.63
CA GLY A 86 -9.17 -7.29 4.63
C GLY A 86 -8.99 -5.77 4.59
N PHE A 87 -9.74 -5.09 3.70
CA PHE A 87 -9.75 -3.62 3.64
C PHE A 87 -10.16 -2.99 4.97
N TYR A 88 -11.27 -3.46 5.56
CA TYR A 88 -11.80 -2.92 6.81
C TYR A 88 -10.77 -3.02 7.95
N LYS A 89 -10.11 -4.18 8.09
CA LYS A 89 -9.05 -4.38 9.09
C LYS A 89 -7.86 -3.43 8.83
N ALA A 90 -7.39 -3.34 7.59
CA ALA A 90 -6.28 -2.47 7.24
C ALA A 90 -6.61 -0.99 7.52
N PHE A 91 -7.79 -0.53 7.12
CA PHE A 91 -8.23 0.85 7.33
C PHE A 91 -8.32 1.21 8.81
N ARG A 92 -8.90 0.32 9.61
CA ARG A 92 -8.99 0.52 11.06
C ARG A 92 -7.62 0.50 11.74
N ASN A 93 -6.72 -0.36 11.29
CA ASN A 93 -5.35 -0.42 11.84
C ASN A 93 -4.57 0.87 11.53
N GLU A 94 -4.75 1.44 10.35
CA GLU A 94 -4.05 2.67 9.92
C GLU A 94 -4.63 3.93 10.58
N TYR A 95 -5.96 4.06 10.62
CA TYR A 95 -6.63 5.29 11.04
C TYR A 95 -7.29 5.24 12.42
N GLY A 96 -7.30 4.08 13.07
CA GLY A 96 -8.00 3.87 14.36
C GLY A 96 -9.53 3.84 14.26
N LEU A 97 -10.09 4.10 13.08
CA LEU A 97 -11.53 4.27 12.82
C LEU A 97 -11.96 3.38 11.66
N SER A 98 -13.23 2.98 11.64
CA SER A 98 -13.82 2.40 10.43
C SER A 98 -13.97 3.46 9.33
N PRO A 99 -14.05 3.08 8.04
CA PRO A 99 -14.30 4.01 6.94
C PRO A 99 -15.53 4.89 7.16
N ARG A 100 -16.59 4.33 7.77
CA ARG A 100 -17.83 5.04 8.08
C ARG A 100 -17.65 6.07 9.20
N GLU A 101 -16.92 5.71 10.26
CA GLU A 101 -16.61 6.63 11.36
C GLU A 101 -15.69 7.75 10.90
N TYR A 102 -14.67 7.41 10.09
CA TYR A 102 -13.78 8.38 9.47
C TYR A 102 -14.58 9.40 8.63
N LEU A 103 -15.52 8.94 7.79
CA LEU A 103 -16.35 9.82 6.98
C LEU A 103 -17.22 10.77 7.80
N ARG A 104 -17.67 10.37 8.99
CA ARG A 104 -18.47 11.22 9.89
C ARG A 104 -17.64 12.30 10.60
N GLN A 105 -16.32 12.16 10.63
CA GLN A 105 -15.41 13.11 11.29
C GLN A 105 -14.74 14.08 10.30
N LEU A 106 -14.96 13.90 8.99
CA LEU A 106 -14.56 14.84 7.95
C LEU A 106 -15.50 16.05 7.91
#